data_AF-A0AA38GTU4-F1
#
_entry.id   AF-A0AA38GTU4-F1
#
_cell.length_a   1.000
_cell.length_b   1.000
_cell.length_c   1.000
_cell.angle_alpha   90.00
_cell.angle_beta   90.00
_cell.angle_gamma   90.00
#
_symmetry.space_group_name_H-M   'P 1'
#
loop_
_entity.id
_entity.type
_entity.pdbx_description
1 polymer ?
#
loop_
_entity_poly.entity_id
_entity_poly.type
_entity_poly.pdbx_seq_one_letter_code
_entity_poly.pdbx_strand_id
1 'polypeptide(L)'
;VAQGTSFIGTCILCISIAAVIHRNGIQQESVVVMPTLGVQLETCYKSGKIFRRFVPMGNILAAVINEAVTPFTCYWYLALVVREETKLALVFQ
;
A
#
# COMPACT_ATOMS: atom_id res chain seq x y z
N VAL A 1 -44.69 -3.19 -9.64
CA VAL A 1 -44.03 -2.46 -8.53
C VAL A 1 -42.76 -3.17 -8.03
N ALA A 2 -42.68 -4.51 -7.99
CA ALA A 2 -41.53 -5.24 -7.46
C ALA A 2 -40.24 -5.23 -8.33
N GLN A 3 -40.32 -5.07 -9.66
CA GLN A 3 -39.13 -5.05 -10.52
C GLN A 3 -38.32 -3.75 -10.41
N GLY A 4 -39.00 -2.61 -10.19
CA GLY A 4 -38.35 -1.29 -10.07
C GLY A 4 -37.60 -1.10 -8.75
N THR A 5 -38.10 -1.69 -7.66
CA THR A 5 -37.42 -1.63 -6.34
C THR A 5 -36.14 -2.47 -6.32
N SER A 6 -36.10 -3.59 -7.06
CA SER A 6 -34.89 -4.42 -7.18
C SER A 6 -33.76 -3.71 -7.94
N PHE A 7 -34.07 -2.96 -8.99
CA PHE A 7 -33.05 -2.26 -9.78
C PHE A 7 -32.38 -1.12 -9.00
N ILE A 8 -33.18 -0.33 -8.27
CA ILE A 8 -32.68 0.75 -7.42
C ILE A 8 -31.79 0.19 -6.30
N GLY A 9 -32.19 -0.92 -5.68
CA GLY A 9 -31.39 -1.60 -4.66
C GLY A 9 -30.02 -2.06 -5.19
N THR A 10 -29.98 -2.64 -6.40
CA THR A 10 -28.72 -3.04 -7.04
C THR A 10 -27.82 -1.84 -7.34
N CYS A 11 -28.37 -0.73 -7.85
CA CYS A 11 -27.60 0.48 -8.11
C CYS A 11 -26.97 1.07 -6.83
N ILE A 12 -27.73 1.14 -5.73
CA ILE A 12 -27.22 1.62 -4.43
C ILE A 12 -26.10 0.71 -3.92
N LEU A 13 -26.26 -0.60 -4.06
CA LEU A 13 -25.22 -1.57 -3.69
C LEU A 13 -23.95 -1.39 -4.55
N CYS A 14 -24.06 -1.22 -5.86
CA CYS A 14 -22.91 -0.98 -6.73
C CYS A 14 -22.18 0.33 -6.39
N ILE A 15 -22.92 1.42 -6.16
CA ILE A 15 -22.34 2.73 -5.80
C ILE A 15 -21.62 2.65 -4.45
N SER A 16 -22.22 1.99 -3.47
CA SER A 16 -21.60 1.82 -2.15
C SER A 16 -20.33 0.98 -2.22
N ILE A 17 -20.32 -0.13 -2.97
CA ILE A 17 -19.11 -0.93 -3.20
C ILE A 17 -18.02 -0.08 -3.88
N ALA A 18 -18.35 0.65 -4.94
CA ALA A 18 -17.40 1.51 -5.64
C ALA A 18 -16.81 2.59 -4.72
N ALA A 19 -17.63 3.22 -3.88
CA ALA A 19 -17.20 4.21 -2.91
C ALA A 19 -16.24 3.63 -1.85
N VAL A 20 -16.50 2.41 -1.38
CA VAL A 20 -15.60 1.71 -0.43
C VAL A 20 -14.26 1.40 -1.09
N ILE A 21 -14.27 0.87 -2.32
CA ILE A 21 -13.03 0.56 -3.06
C ILE A 21 -12.19 1.83 -3.27
N HIS A 22 -12.82 2.93 -3.69
CA HIS A 22 -12.11 4.19 -3.95
C HIS A 22 -11.50 4.82 -2.68
N ARG A 23 -12.13 4.63 -1.52
CA ARG A 23 -11.61 5.11 -0.22
C ARG A 23 -10.45 4.28 0.31
N ASN A 24 -10.33 3.03 -0.11
CA ASN A 24 -9.23 2.14 0.28
C ASN A 24 -7.96 2.34 -0.55
N GLY A 25 -7.95 3.31 -1.49
CA GLY A 25 -6.74 3.65 -2.23
C GLY A 25 -5.64 4.19 -1.30
N ILE A 26 -4.39 3.90 -1.66
CA ILE A 26 -3.21 4.45 -1.00
C ILE A 26 -3.06 5.91 -1.47
N GLN A 27 -2.87 6.82 -0.51
CA GLN A 27 -2.63 8.24 -0.77
C GLN A 27 -1.13 8.53 -0.81
N GLN A 28 -0.39 7.97 0.13
CA GLN A 28 1.04 8.20 0.27
C GLN A 28 1.67 7.02 0.99
N GLU A 29 2.84 6.63 0.52
CA GLU A 29 3.76 5.75 1.23
C GLU A 29 4.99 6.57 1.59
N SER A 30 5.56 6.34 2.77
CA SER A 30 6.80 6.99 3.20
C SER A 30 7.68 6.04 4.00
N VAL A 31 8.98 6.33 3.97
CA VAL A 31 10.01 5.59 4.70
C VAL A 31 10.83 6.56 5.50
N VAL A 32 10.93 6.33 6.80
CA VAL A 32 11.84 7.06 7.68
C VAL A 32 12.96 6.12 8.09
N VAL A 33 14.18 6.43 7.67
CA VAL A 33 15.38 5.69 8.07
C VAL A 33 15.93 6.31 9.36
N MET A 34 16.06 5.49 10.40
CA MET A 34 16.64 5.85 11.69
C MET A 34 17.94 5.07 11.84
N PRO A 35 19.12 5.66 11.54
CA PRO A 35 20.38 4.94 11.32
C PRO A 35 20.78 3.95 12.42
N THR A 36 20.44 4.23 13.67
CA THR A 36 20.78 3.39 14.83
C THR A 36 19.64 2.48 15.30
N LEU A 37 18.42 2.72 14.84
CA LEU A 37 17.22 2.01 15.31
C LEU A 37 16.68 1.04 14.26
N GLY A 38 16.51 1.50 13.02
CA GLY A 38 15.85 0.73 11.98
C GLY A 38 15.13 1.62 10.96
N VAL A 39 14.09 1.06 10.36
CA VAL A 39 13.31 1.73 9.32
C VAL A 39 11.83 1.72 9.70
N GLN A 40 11.18 2.88 9.61
CA GLN A 40 9.74 3.02 9.79
C GLN A 40 9.06 3.22 8.44
N LEU A 41 8.16 2.31 8.11
CA LEU A 41 7.29 2.33 6.95
C LEU A 41 5.96 2.94 7.35
N GLU A 42 5.49 3.96 6.63
CA GLU A 42 4.15 4.51 6.82
C GLU A 42 3.35 4.46 5.53
N THR A 43 2.13 3.95 5.61
CA THR A 43 1.16 3.93 4.52
C THR A 43 -0.06 4.73 4.94
N CYS A 44 -0.26 5.86 4.30
CA CYS A 44 -1.43 6.73 4.45
C CYS A 44 -2.46 6.36 3.39
N TYR A 45 -3.65 5.95 3.83
CA TYR A 45 -4.77 5.63 2.95
C TYR A 45 -5.63 6.88 2.72
N LYS A 46 -6.31 6.95 1.58
CA LYS A 46 -7.27 8.03 1.26
C LYS A 46 -8.43 8.14 2.28
N SER A 47 -8.67 7.08 3.03
CA SER A 47 -9.62 7.06 4.16
C SER A 47 -9.11 7.81 5.41
N GLY A 48 -7.86 8.29 5.43
CA GLY A 48 -7.22 8.89 6.59
C GLY A 48 -6.58 7.89 7.56
N LYS A 49 -6.75 6.58 7.32
CA LYS A 49 -6.05 5.53 8.08
C LYS A 49 -4.55 5.62 7.81
N ILE A 50 -3.75 5.58 8.88
CA ILE A 50 -2.29 5.52 8.77
C ILE A 50 -1.83 4.19 9.35
N PHE A 51 -1.20 3.37 8.52
CA PHE A 51 -0.54 2.14 8.95
C PHE A 51 0.94 2.40 9.12
N ARG A 52 1.51 2.01 10.26
CA ARG A 52 2.93 2.19 10.57
C ARG A 52 3.55 0.84 10.90
N ARG A 53 4.69 0.55 10.31
CA ARG A 53 5.45 -0.66 10.57
C ARG A 53 6.91 -0.32 10.78
N PHE A 54 7.44 -0.70 11.94
CA PHE A 54 8.84 -0.52 12.24
C PHE A 54 9.60 -1.84 12.03
N VAL A 55 10.75 -1.76 11.36
CA VAL A 55 11.67 -2.87 11.14
C VAL A 55 13.00 -2.53 11.81
N PRO A 56 13.42 -3.27 12.87
CA PRO A 56 14.69 -3.02 13.55
C PRO A 56 15.89 -3.21 12.62
N MET A 57 16.94 -2.41 12.80
CA MET A 57 18.14 -2.44 11.95
C MET A 57 18.79 -3.84 11.89
N GLY A 58 18.86 -4.55 13.03
CA GLY A 58 19.42 -5.91 13.10
C GLY A 58 18.67 -6.95 12.26
N ASN A 59 17.42 -6.67 11.87
CA ASN A 59 16.59 -7.55 11.08
C ASN A 59 16.65 -7.22 9.58
N ILE A 60 17.24 -6.10 9.17
CA ILE A 60 17.35 -5.70 7.77
C ILE A 60 18.61 -6.33 7.17
N LEU A 61 18.43 -7.21 6.19
CA LEU A 61 19.53 -7.86 5.48
C LEU A 61 19.99 -7.02 4.27
N ALA A 62 19.05 -6.49 3.50
CA ALA A 62 19.31 -5.69 2.32
C ALA A 62 18.10 -4.84 1.94
N ALA A 63 18.34 -3.73 1.27
CA ALA A 63 17.33 -2.96 0.57
C ALA A 63 17.46 -3.23 -0.94
N VAL A 64 16.34 -3.52 -1.60
CA VAL A 64 16.26 -3.81 -3.03
C VAL A 64 15.40 -2.75 -3.69
N ILE A 65 16.00 -1.99 -4.61
CA ILE A 65 15.26 -1.12 -5.51
C ILE A 65 15.15 -1.86 -6.83
N ASN A 66 13.92 -2.07 -7.30
CA ASN A 66 13.67 -2.61 -8.62
C ASN A 66 13.09 -1.50 -9.49
N GLU A 67 13.74 -1.25 -10.62
CA GLU A 67 13.34 -0.24 -11.59
C GLU A 67 13.07 -0.92 -12.92
N ALA A 68 11.87 -0.73 -13.46
CA ALA A 68 11.50 -1.09 -14.82
C ALA A 68 11.49 0.18 -15.68
N VAL A 69 12.56 0.36 -16.44
CA VAL A 69 12.73 1.49 -17.35
C VAL A 69 12.14 1.16 -18.71
N THR A 70 11.16 1.94 -19.14
CA THR A 70 10.69 2.00 -20.52
C THR A 70 11.19 3.30 -21.18
N PRO A 71 11.18 3.42 -22.51
CA PRO A 71 11.67 4.62 -23.19
C PRO A 71 11.01 5.94 -22.75
N PHE A 72 9.81 5.87 -22.15
CA PHE A 72 9.04 7.05 -21.74
C PHE A 72 8.67 7.09 -20.26
N THR A 73 8.82 5.98 -19.52
CA THR A 73 8.44 5.89 -18.11
C THR A 73 9.41 5.03 -17.32
N CYS A 74 9.69 5.40 -16.07
CA CYS A 74 10.42 4.57 -15.11
C CYS A 74 9.45 4.16 -14.00
N TYR A 75 9.13 2.87 -13.92
CA TYR A 75 8.40 2.30 -12.78
C TYR A 75 9.41 1.79 -11.78
N TRP A 76 9.18 2.00 -10.49
CA TRP A 76 10.11 1.50 -9.49
C TRP A 76 9.39 1.12 -8.19
N TYR A 77 9.99 0.20 -7.45
CA TYR A 77 9.59 -0.11 -6.09
C TYR A 77 10.81 -0.35 -5.21
N LEU A 78 10.65 -0.05 -3.91
CA LEU A 78 11.61 -0.42 -2.87
C LEU A 78 11.07 -1.63 -2.12
N ALA A 79 11.95 -2.56 -1.76
CA ALA A 79 11.65 -3.69 -0.89
C ALA A 79 12.78 -3.88 0.13
N LEU A 80 12.43 -4.33 1.33
CA LEU A 80 13.39 -4.69 2.37
C LEU A 80 13.40 -6.21 2.55
N VAL A 81 14.60 -6.78 2.50
CA VAL A 81 14.85 -8.18 2.86
C VAL A 81 15.00 -8.25 4.37
N VAL A 82 14.07 -8.93 5.05
CA VAL A 82 14.03 -9.02 6.51
C VAL A 82 14.41 -10.44 6.95
N ARG A 83 15.33 -10.57 7.92
CA ARG A 83 15.95 -11.84 8.34
C ARG A 83 14.95 -12.90 8.82
N GLU A 84 13.82 -12.49 9.40
CA GLU A 84 12.86 -13.38 10.06
C GLU A 84 11.51 -13.49 9.32
N GLU A 85 11.37 -12.85 8.15
CA GLU A 85 10.19 -13.03 7.31
C GLU A 85 10.55 -13.76 6.02
N THR A 86 9.88 -14.88 5.77
CA THR A 86 9.94 -15.61 4.49
C THR A 86 9.33 -14.84 3.31
N LYS A 87 8.84 -13.61 3.54
CA LYS A 87 8.24 -12.72 2.54
C LYS A 87 8.99 -11.38 2.53
N LEU A 88 9.26 -10.87 1.33
CA LEU A 88 9.81 -9.53 1.12
C LEU A 88 8.82 -8.48 1.64
N ALA A 89 9.32 -7.51 2.43
CA ALA A 89 8.51 -6.36 2.82
C ALA A 89 8.55 -5.34 1.67
N LEU A 90 7.46 -5.24 0.92
CA LEU A 90 7.28 -4.20 -0.10
C LEU A 90 7.14 -2.84 0.60
N VAL A 91 7.90 -1.86 0.13
CA VAL A 91 8.03 -0.55 0.76
C VAL A 91 7.36 0.56 -0.06
N PHE A 92 7.39 0.45 -1.39
CA PHE A 92 6.71 1.37 -2.30
C PHE A 92 6.09 0.58 -3.45
N GLN A 93 4.95 1.03 -4.00
CA GLN A 93 4.37 0.46 -5.22
C GLN A 93 3.84 1.54 -6.18
#